data_AF-A0A177DBK9-F1
#
_entry.id   AF-A0A177DBK9-F1
#
_cell.length_a   1.000
_cell.length_b   1.000
_cell.length_c   1.000
_cell.angle_alpha   90.00
_cell.angle_beta   90.00
_cell.angle_gamma   90.00
#
_symmetry.space_group_name_H-M   'P 1'
#
loop_
_entity.id
_entity.type
_entity.pdbx_description
1 polymer ?
#
loop_
_entity_poly.entity_id
_entity_poly.type
_entity_poly.pdbx_seq_one_letter_code
_entity_poly.pdbx_strand_id
1 'polypeptide(L)'
;MAQSDQNGPQAVSAELPPAMAEVKSQSVDDLMKEMNRMPIFMTSLDETDGEGGENMALEALKAMAYEGTRAEIAENFRQQGNECARAKQWTDAKEFYDKAIAALKGPQTNPDPDAEGPDVIPVELDEKEEAEKERVIGEAVYVNRALCNLEKKNYRSCIQDCIATLKINPANIKAFYRSGTAGLALDKLKEAAWACDRGLALDASNAPLKALKTKIDARKQYIDSVEKARREREEKAASERATMKLALRSRNILTRSTEKPPDLEDATVKLENSLDPSSTLTVPVILLYPMHSQSDFIKAFSEKEKLDEHLDYIFPLPWDEQHEYTIDNVESYMETAAGGLIKVGKKMSLGKVLGSGKPEIVDGLVTISVVPKDKAAGWIEEFKKRKGKTA
;
A
#
# COMPACT_ATOMS: atom_id res chain seq x y z
N MET A 1 18.46 9.30 -85.24
CA MET A 1 17.93 8.13 -84.50
C MET A 1 17.24 8.65 -83.24
N ALA A 2 15.92 8.46 -83.21
CA ALA A 2 14.94 8.57 -82.12
C ALA A 2 15.08 9.67 -81.04
N GLN A 3 14.16 10.64 -81.14
CA GLN A 3 13.65 11.46 -80.05
C GLN A 3 12.50 10.75 -79.30
N SER A 4 12.33 11.18 -78.05
CA SER A 4 11.23 11.01 -77.10
C SER A 4 9.83 10.69 -77.64
N ASP A 5 9.09 9.84 -76.92
CA ASP A 5 7.73 10.20 -76.50
C ASP A 5 7.24 9.39 -75.29
N GLN A 6 6.63 10.14 -74.36
CA GLN A 6 6.04 9.71 -73.10
C GLN A 6 4.65 9.13 -73.34
N ASN A 7 4.33 8.00 -72.70
CA ASN A 7 2.99 7.45 -72.64
C ASN A 7 2.54 7.40 -71.17
N GLY A 8 1.61 8.26 -70.80
CA GLY A 8 0.85 8.22 -69.55
C GLY A 8 -0.62 8.54 -69.81
N PRO A 9 -1.58 7.90 -69.13
CA PRO A 9 -2.96 7.73 -69.61
C PRO A 9 -3.83 8.97 -69.43
N GLN A 10 -4.74 9.19 -70.38
CA GLN A 10 -5.81 10.19 -70.34
C GLN A 10 -6.73 9.99 -69.12
N ALA A 11 -6.85 11.01 -68.27
CA ALA A 11 -7.90 11.10 -67.26
C ALA A 11 -9.14 11.75 -67.88
N VAL A 12 -10.19 10.96 -68.09
CA VAL A 12 -11.52 11.46 -68.43
C VAL A 12 -12.16 11.97 -67.13
N SER A 13 -12.21 13.29 -66.95
CA SER A 13 -12.95 13.92 -65.84
C SER A 13 -14.23 14.54 -66.38
N ALA A 14 -15.37 14.18 -65.79
CA ALA A 14 -16.65 14.81 -66.09
C ALA A 14 -16.64 16.26 -65.54
N GLU A 15 -17.16 17.21 -66.31
CA GLU A 15 -17.30 18.60 -65.86
C GLU A 15 -18.31 18.68 -64.72
N LEU A 16 -17.86 19.19 -63.56
CA LEU A 16 -18.69 19.40 -62.39
C LEU A 16 -19.61 20.64 -62.58
N PRO A 17 -20.80 20.66 -61.93
CA PRO A 17 -21.79 21.73 -62.07
C PRO A 17 -21.24 23.12 -61.69
N PRO A 18 -21.76 24.20 -62.30
CA PRO A 18 -21.19 25.56 -62.21
C PRO A 18 -21.15 26.16 -60.80
N ALA A 19 -21.90 25.60 -59.84
CA ALA A 19 -21.84 25.97 -58.43
C ALA A 19 -20.54 25.51 -57.72
N MET A 20 -19.76 24.61 -58.33
CA MET A 20 -18.46 24.13 -57.82
C MET A 20 -17.27 24.72 -58.59
N ALA A 21 -17.46 25.81 -59.33
CA ALA A 21 -16.39 26.45 -60.11
C ALA A 21 -15.29 27.07 -59.23
N GLU A 22 -15.60 27.50 -58.01
CA GLU A 22 -14.61 28.02 -57.03
C GLU A 22 -13.70 26.93 -56.45
N VAL A 23 -14.15 25.67 -56.45
CA VAL A 23 -13.36 24.51 -55.99
C VAL A 23 -12.18 24.23 -56.94
N LYS A 24 -12.19 24.79 -58.16
CA LYS A 24 -11.17 24.58 -59.20
C LYS A 24 -9.82 25.22 -58.86
N SER A 25 -9.78 26.17 -57.92
CA SER A 25 -8.55 26.88 -57.52
C SER A 25 -7.91 26.40 -56.21
N GLN A 26 -8.56 25.50 -55.48
CA GLN A 26 -8.04 24.96 -54.22
C GLN A 26 -7.37 23.60 -54.45
N SER A 27 -6.27 23.32 -53.74
CA SER A 27 -5.64 22.01 -53.81
C SER A 27 -6.52 20.95 -53.13
N VAL A 28 -6.34 19.67 -53.48
CA VAL A 28 -7.08 18.55 -52.84
C VAL A 28 -6.86 18.57 -51.31
N ASP A 29 -5.68 18.98 -50.86
CA ASP A 29 -5.35 19.10 -49.45
C ASP A 29 -6.10 20.26 -48.76
N ASP A 30 -6.40 21.34 -49.49
CA ASP A 30 -7.16 22.47 -48.96
C ASP A 30 -8.66 22.15 -48.88
N LEU A 31 -9.21 21.48 -49.89
CA LEU A 31 -10.58 20.95 -49.85
C LEU A 31 -10.76 19.98 -48.68
N MET A 32 -9.80 19.09 -48.44
CA MET A 32 -9.86 18.15 -47.32
C MET A 32 -9.77 18.85 -45.97
N LYS A 33 -9.04 19.96 -45.85
CA LYS A 33 -9.04 20.78 -44.62
C LYS A 33 -10.38 21.47 -44.41
N GLU A 34 -10.97 22.02 -45.47
CA GLU A 34 -12.27 22.68 -45.40
C GLU A 34 -13.41 21.69 -45.09
N MET A 35 -13.34 20.49 -45.66
CA MET A 35 -14.28 19.41 -45.37
C MET A 35 -14.14 18.90 -43.93
N ASN A 36 -12.91 18.77 -43.42
CA ASN A 36 -12.67 18.43 -42.01
C ASN A 36 -13.15 19.50 -41.01
N ARG A 37 -13.40 20.74 -41.45
CA ARG A 37 -13.99 21.81 -40.60
C ARG A 37 -15.51 21.75 -40.55
N MET A 38 -16.15 21.14 -41.53
CA MET A 38 -17.60 20.93 -41.49
C MET A 38 -17.93 19.87 -40.44
N PRO A 39 -18.81 20.15 -39.45
CA PRO A 39 -19.09 19.22 -38.35
C PRO A 39 -19.53 17.82 -38.77
N ILE A 40 -20.17 17.69 -39.93
CA ILE A 40 -20.63 16.40 -40.49
C ILE A 40 -19.48 15.54 -41.01
N PHE A 41 -18.37 16.15 -41.44
CA PHE A 41 -17.23 15.47 -42.07
C PHE A 41 -15.94 15.61 -41.25
N MET A 42 -16.06 16.15 -40.04
CA MET A 42 -14.95 16.45 -39.15
C MET A 42 -14.33 15.16 -38.59
N THR A 43 -13.06 14.93 -38.91
CA THR A 43 -12.28 13.80 -38.34
C THR A 43 -11.55 14.16 -37.04
N SER A 44 -11.43 15.45 -36.72
CA SER A 44 -10.83 15.98 -35.50
C SER A 44 -11.50 17.30 -35.09
N LEU A 45 -11.79 17.47 -33.80
CA LEU A 45 -12.39 18.70 -33.24
C LEU A 45 -11.49 19.93 -33.48
N ASP A 46 -11.81 20.70 -34.53
CA ASP A 46 -11.24 22.02 -34.82
C ASP A 46 -12.29 23.09 -34.48
N GLU A 47 -12.04 23.83 -33.40
CA GLU A 47 -12.95 24.89 -32.95
C GLU A 47 -12.81 26.17 -33.77
N THR A 48 -11.87 26.20 -34.73
CA THR A 48 -11.63 27.37 -35.57
C THR A 48 -12.29 27.25 -36.94
N ASP A 49 -12.67 28.39 -37.51
CA ASP A 49 -13.08 28.52 -38.92
C ASP A 49 -11.90 28.39 -39.90
N GLY A 50 -10.67 28.34 -39.39
CA GLY A 50 -9.43 28.28 -40.16
C GLY A 50 -8.67 29.58 -40.33
N GLU A 51 -9.29 30.72 -40.01
CA GLU A 51 -8.65 32.03 -39.97
C GLU A 51 -8.45 32.52 -38.52
N GLY A 52 -8.78 31.66 -37.55
CA GLY A 52 -8.64 31.92 -36.11
C GLY A 52 -9.92 32.45 -35.45
N GLY A 53 -11.05 32.47 -36.16
CA GLY A 53 -12.38 32.73 -35.63
C GLY A 53 -13.07 31.45 -35.16
N GLU A 54 -14.19 31.58 -34.46
CA GLU A 54 -14.98 30.45 -33.95
C GLU A 54 -15.74 29.75 -35.09
N ASN A 55 -15.72 28.42 -35.11
CA ASN A 55 -16.49 27.63 -36.07
C ASN A 55 -17.99 27.72 -35.75
N MET A 56 -18.67 28.70 -36.36
CA MET A 56 -20.09 28.99 -36.12
C MET A 56 -21.01 27.77 -36.30
N ALA A 57 -20.70 26.84 -37.20
CA ALA A 57 -21.50 25.64 -37.42
C ALA A 57 -21.35 24.65 -36.25
N LEU A 58 -20.14 24.52 -35.71
CA LEU A 58 -19.88 23.73 -34.51
C LEU A 58 -20.53 24.38 -33.28
N GLU A 59 -20.53 25.70 -33.18
CA GLU A 59 -21.21 26.44 -32.11
C GLU A 59 -22.73 26.31 -32.16
N ALA A 60 -23.32 26.39 -33.36
CA ALA A 60 -24.75 26.15 -33.54
C ALA A 60 -25.14 24.72 -33.09
N LEU A 61 -24.31 23.72 -33.41
CA LEU A 61 -24.50 22.35 -32.91
C LEU A 61 -24.33 22.23 -31.39
N LYS A 62 -23.33 22.91 -30.81
CA LYS A 62 -23.16 22.99 -29.36
C LYS A 62 -24.37 23.64 -28.71
N ALA A 63 -24.94 24.70 -29.29
CA ALA A 63 -26.13 25.39 -28.80
C ALA A 63 -27.39 24.51 -28.85
N MET A 64 -27.60 23.79 -29.96
CA MET A 64 -28.71 22.82 -30.07
C MET A 64 -28.65 21.71 -29.00
N ALA A 65 -27.46 21.33 -28.54
CA ALA A 65 -27.32 20.35 -27.45
C ALA A 65 -27.79 20.87 -26.08
N TYR A 66 -27.97 22.19 -25.92
CA TYR A 66 -28.48 22.86 -24.72
C TYR A 66 -29.81 23.58 -24.99
N GLU A 67 -30.54 23.19 -26.03
CA GLU A 67 -31.87 23.71 -26.33
C GLU A 67 -32.94 22.92 -25.54
N GLY A 68 -33.85 23.65 -24.89
CA GLY A 68 -34.94 23.06 -24.08
C GLY A 68 -34.87 23.38 -22.60
N THR A 69 -35.73 22.72 -21.82
CA THR A 69 -35.76 22.87 -20.36
C THR A 69 -34.55 22.20 -19.69
N ARG A 70 -34.24 22.58 -18.45
CA ARG A 70 -33.13 21.99 -17.68
C ARG A 70 -33.28 20.48 -17.53
N ALA A 71 -34.51 20.00 -17.33
CA ALA A 71 -34.79 18.57 -17.21
C ALA A 71 -34.55 17.86 -18.55
N GLU A 72 -35.00 18.41 -19.67
CA GLU A 72 -34.82 17.82 -21.01
C GLU A 72 -33.35 17.74 -21.42
N ILE A 73 -32.58 18.81 -21.19
CA ILE A 73 -31.14 18.84 -21.46
C ILE A 73 -30.43 17.79 -20.61
N ALA A 74 -30.75 17.72 -19.31
CA ALA A 74 -30.16 16.74 -18.41
C ALA A 74 -30.54 15.30 -18.79
N GLU A 75 -31.77 15.07 -19.25
CA GLU A 75 -32.25 13.77 -19.71
C GLU A 75 -31.54 13.32 -20.99
N ASN A 76 -31.31 14.22 -21.95
CA ASN A 76 -30.56 13.95 -23.17
C ASN A 76 -29.12 13.49 -22.83
N PHE A 77 -28.40 14.26 -22.00
CA PHE A 77 -27.06 13.87 -21.56
C PHE A 77 -27.06 12.57 -20.73
N ARG A 78 -28.10 12.33 -19.93
CA ARG A 78 -28.26 11.06 -19.20
C ARG A 78 -28.41 9.88 -20.16
N GLN A 79 -29.17 10.03 -21.24
CA GLN A 79 -29.36 8.99 -22.24
C GLN A 79 -28.05 8.68 -22.98
N GLN A 80 -27.32 9.71 -23.43
CA GLN A 80 -25.99 9.54 -24.03
C GLN A 80 -25.02 8.84 -23.06
N GLY A 81 -25.00 9.27 -21.80
CA GLY A 81 -24.20 8.63 -20.76
C GLY A 81 -24.59 7.16 -20.51
N ASN A 82 -25.87 6.82 -20.60
CA ASN A 82 -26.34 5.43 -20.48
C ASN A 82 -25.86 4.57 -21.65
N GLU A 83 -25.85 5.10 -22.87
CA GLU A 83 -25.36 4.40 -24.06
C GLU A 83 -23.86 4.10 -23.95
N CYS A 84 -23.05 5.11 -23.58
CA CYS A 84 -21.63 4.93 -23.29
C CYS A 84 -21.40 3.93 -22.15
N ALA A 85 -22.22 3.98 -21.09
CA ALA A 85 -22.11 3.03 -19.98
C ALA A 85 -22.44 1.58 -20.40
N ARG A 86 -23.44 1.38 -21.28
CA ARG A 86 -23.73 0.06 -21.87
C ARG A 86 -22.58 -0.42 -22.74
N ALA A 87 -21.92 0.49 -23.47
CA ALA A 87 -20.71 0.22 -24.25
C ALA A 87 -19.44 0.06 -23.38
N LYS A 88 -19.54 0.18 -22.05
CA LYS A 88 -18.42 0.14 -21.09
C LYS A 88 -17.38 1.26 -21.28
N GLN A 89 -17.75 2.33 -21.97
CA GLN A 89 -16.95 3.55 -22.10
C GLN A 89 -17.13 4.41 -20.85
N TRP A 90 -16.50 4.02 -19.75
CA TRP A 90 -16.73 4.64 -18.43
C TRP A 90 -16.22 6.08 -18.30
N THR A 91 -15.24 6.48 -19.12
CA THR A 91 -14.74 7.86 -19.13
C THR A 91 -15.75 8.78 -19.79
N ASP A 92 -16.14 8.46 -21.02
CA ASP A 92 -17.11 9.24 -21.80
C ASP A 92 -18.46 9.28 -21.09
N ALA A 93 -18.93 8.14 -20.56
CA ALA A 93 -20.16 8.07 -19.76
C ALA A 93 -20.12 9.03 -18.56
N LYS A 94 -18.99 9.10 -17.84
CA LYS A 94 -18.83 10.01 -16.71
C LYS A 94 -18.93 11.47 -17.16
N GLU A 95 -18.29 11.83 -18.28
CA GLU A 95 -18.33 13.19 -18.82
C GLU A 95 -19.75 13.62 -19.18
N PHE A 96 -20.53 12.73 -19.81
CA PHE A 96 -21.94 13.01 -20.09
C PHE A 96 -22.77 13.16 -18.81
N TYR A 97 -22.55 12.34 -17.78
CA TYR A 97 -23.21 12.54 -16.48
C TYR A 97 -22.77 13.84 -15.77
N ASP A 98 -21.52 14.24 -15.91
CA ASP A 98 -21.03 15.52 -15.38
C ASP A 98 -21.70 16.70 -16.08
N LYS A 99 -21.88 16.64 -17.42
CA LYS A 99 -22.67 17.62 -18.19
C LYS A 99 -24.14 17.66 -17.77
N ALA A 100 -24.76 16.50 -17.56
CA ALA A 100 -26.14 16.42 -17.06
C ALA A 100 -26.29 17.09 -15.67
N ILE A 101 -25.34 16.86 -14.75
CA ILE A 101 -25.34 17.52 -13.43
C ILE A 101 -25.11 19.03 -13.56
N ALA A 102 -24.26 19.46 -14.50
CA ALA A 102 -24.04 20.87 -14.76
C ALA A 102 -25.32 21.55 -15.29
N ALA A 103 -26.05 20.91 -16.21
CA ALA A 103 -27.35 21.40 -16.70
C ALA A 103 -28.37 21.55 -15.54
N LEU A 104 -28.49 20.54 -14.67
CA LEU A 104 -29.36 20.60 -13.48
C LEU A 104 -28.94 21.63 -12.42
N LYS A 105 -27.74 22.21 -12.51
CA LYS A 105 -27.23 23.24 -11.59
C LYS A 105 -27.08 24.61 -12.24
N GLY A 106 -27.10 24.68 -13.57
CA GLY A 106 -26.97 25.91 -14.34
C GLY A 106 -28.18 26.83 -14.16
N PRO A 107 -28.06 28.10 -14.57
CA PRO A 107 -29.18 29.04 -14.55
C PRO A 107 -30.33 28.49 -15.40
N GLN A 108 -31.57 28.78 -15.00
CA GLN A 108 -32.74 28.44 -15.79
C GLN A 108 -32.78 29.36 -17.01
N THR A 109 -32.63 28.78 -18.20
CA THR A 109 -32.89 29.47 -19.46
C THR A 109 -34.40 29.62 -19.57
N ASN A 110 -34.91 30.81 -19.28
CA ASN A 110 -36.27 31.16 -19.62
C ASN A 110 -36.31 31.51 -21.11
N PRO A 111 -37.36 31.12 -21.86
CA PRO A 111 -37.58 31.64 -23.20
C PRO A 111 -37.55 33.17 -23.17
N ASP A 112 -36.89 33.78 -24.15
CA ASP A 112 -36.82 35.24 -24.26
C ASP A 112 -38.24 35.81 -24.41
N PRO A 113 -38.72 36.66 -23.48
CA PRO A 113 -40.07 37.20 -23.54
C PRO A 113 -40.31 38.08 -24.78
N ASP A 114 -39.25 38.54 -25.44
CA ASP A 114 -39.31 39.39 -26.63
C ASP A 114 -39.11 38.61 -27.96
N ALA A 115 -39.07 37.26 -27.92
CA ALA A 115 -39.00 36.43 -29.12
C ALA A 115 -40.35 36.43 -29.88
N GLU A 116 -40.64 37.48 -30.64
CA GLU A 116 -41.78 37.52 -31.57
C GLU A 116 -41.47 36.74 -32.85
N GLY A 117 -41.84 35.46 -32.87
CA GLY A 117 -41.84 34.60 -34.07
C GLY A 117 -43.14 33.78 -34.17
N PRO A 118 -43.61 33.42 -35.38
CA PRO A 118 -44.93 32.82 -35.60
C PRO A 118 -45.15 31.41 -35.01
N ASP A 119 -44.20 30.85 -34.26
CA ASP A 119 -44.29 29.51 -33.64
C ASP A 119 -44.05 29.51 -32.11
N VAL A 120 -44.09 30.67 -31.43
CA VAL A 120 -43.95 30.71 -29.96
C VAL A 120 -45.28 30.34 -29.30
N ILE A 121 -45.48 29.05 -29.04
CA ILE A 121 -46.53 28.55 -28.15
C ILE A 121 -46.05 28.82 -26.72
N PRO A 122 -46.72 29.68 -25.92
CA PRO A 122 -46.38 29.86 -24.52
C PRO A 122 -46.73 28.56 -23.78
N VAL A 123 -45.74 27.70 -23.56
CA VAL A 123 -45.90 26.55 -22.69
C VAL A 123 -45.78 27.07 -21.26
N GLU A 124 -46.92 27.24 -20.57
CA GLU A 124 -46.93 27.41 -19.12
C GLU A 124 -46.34 26.15 -18.48
N LEU A 125 -45.04 26.17 -18.19
CA LEU A 125 -44.36 25.10 -17.48
C LEU A 125 -44.84 25.13 -16.01
N ASP A 126 -45.47 24.06 -15.55
CA ASP A 126 -45.72 23.88 -14.11
C ASP A 126 -44.37 23.69 -13.41
N GLU A 127 -43.92 24.73 -12.72
CA GLU A 127 -42.66 24.75 -11.97
C GLU A 127 -42.50 23.54 -11.02
N LYS A 128 -43.61 23.01 -10.48
CA LYS A 128 -43.58 21.86 -9.58
C LYS A 128 -43.34 20.56 -10.31
N GLU A 129 -43.99 20.38 -11.47
CA GLU A 129 -43.76 19.18 -12.29
C GLU A 129 -42.33 19.16 -12.83
N GLU A 130 -41.81 20.32 -13.22
CA GLU A 130 -40.46 20.43 -13.74
C GLU A 130 -39.41 20.17 -12.65
N ALA A 131 -39.59 20.71 -11.45
CA ALA A 131 -38.73 20.42 -10.31
C ALA A 131 -38.74 18.93 -9.91
N GLU A 132 -39.89 18.25 -10.04
CA GLU A 132 -39.97 16.80 -9.79
C GLU A 132 -39.20 16.01 -10.87
N LYS A 133 -39.33 16.39 -12.15
CA LYS A 133 -38.54 15.78 -13.22
C LYS A 133 -37.05 15.98 -12.99
N GLU A 134 -36.60 17.19 -12.66
CA GLU A 134 -35.21 17.48 -12.32
C GLU A 134 -34.72 16.60 -11.16
N ARG A 135 -35.56 16.37 -10.14
CA ARG A 135 -35.23 15.52 -8.98
C ARG A 135 -35.04 14.05 -9.39
N VAL A 136 -35.98 13.50 -10.17
CA VAL A 136 -35.93 12.11 -10.65
C VAL A 136 -34.72 11.89 -11.58
N ILE A 137 -34.46 12.83 -12.49
CA ILE A 137 -33.31 12.78 -13.39
C ILE A 137 -32.02 12.91 -12.59
N GLY A 138 -31.95 13.84 -11.64
CA GLY A 138 -30.81 14.02 -10.75
C GLY A 138 -30.46 12.75 -9.98
N GLU A 139 -31.45 12.06 -9.40
CA GLU A 139 -31.26 10.76 -8.75
C GLU A 139 -30.60 9.75 -9.70
N ALA A 140 -31.14 9.59 -10.91
CA ALA A 140 -30.66 8.63 -11.89
C ALA A 140 -29.24 8.96 -12.38
N VAL A 141 -28.94 10.24 -12.59
CA VAL A 141 -27.61 10.71 -13.03
C VAL A 141 -26.57 10.47 -11.94
N TYR A 142 -26.84 10.86 -10.68
CA TYR A 142 -25.90 10.64 -9.59
C TYR A 142 -25.63 9.16 -9.36
N VAL A 143 -26.67 8.31 -9.36
CA VAL A 143 -26.47 6.89 -9.15
C VAL A 143 -25.62 6.31 -10.30
N ASN A 144 -25.91 6.65 -11.56
CA ASN A 144 -25.16 6.15 -12.71
C ASN A 144 -23.72 6.65 -12.77
N ARG A 145 -23.46 7.91 -12.39
CA ARG A 145 -22.09 8.41 -12.22
C ARG A 145 -21.33 7.64 -11.13
N ALA A 146 -22.02 7.27 -10.04
CA ALA A 146 -21.43 6.43 -8.99
C ALA A 146 -20.98 5.06 -9.54
N LEU A 147 -21.73 4.47 -10.48
CA LEU A 147 -21.31 3.24 -11.17
C LEU A 147 -20.02 3.46 -11.97
N CYS A 148 -19.96 4.50 -12.79
CA CYS A 148 -18.75 4.82 -13.56
C CYS A 148 -17.54 5.02 -12.64
N ASN A 149 -17.72 5.72 -11.52
CA ASN A 149 -16.66 5.90 -10.53
C ASN A 149 -16.27 4.59 -9.84
N LEU A 150 -17.20 3.67 -9.60
CA LEU A 150 -16.92 2.36 -9.04
C LEU A 150 -16.07 1.50 -9.99
N GLU A 151 -16.46 1.43 -11.26
CA GLU A 151 -15.73 0.68 -12.30
C GLU A 151 -14.34 1.27 -12.57
N LYS A 152 -14.21 2.60 -12.51
CA LYS A 152 -12.93 3.31 -12.60
C LYS A 152 -12.08 3.23 -11.32
N LYS A 153 -12.54 2.53 -10.27
CA LYS A 153 -11.88 2.43 -8.96
C LYS A 153 -11.71 3.77 -8.22
N ASN A 154 -12.50 4.77 -8.58
CA ASN A 154 -12.59 6.06 -7.89
C ASN A 154 -13.56 5.97 -6.71
N TYR A 155 -13.20 5.18 -5.71
CA TYR A 155 -14.11 4.78 -4.62
C TYR A 155 -14.62 5.96 -3.78
N ARG A 156 -13.79 6.98 -3.52
CA ARG A 156 -14.21 8.16 -2.74
C ARG A 156 -15.28 8.97 -3.46
N SER A 157 -15.11 9.20 -4.77
CA SER A 157 -16.09 9.91 -5.60
C SER A 157 -17.38 9.10 -5.75
N CYS A 158 -17.28 7.78 -5.88
CA CYS A 158 -18.45 6.90 -5.86
C CYS A 158 -19.28 7.05 -4.57
N ILE A 159 -18.62 7.10 -3.40
CA ILE A 159 -19.31 7.31 -2.12
C ILE A 159 -20.00 8.69 -2.08
N GLN A 160 -19.35 9.74 -2.57
CA GLN A 160 -19.94 11.09 -2.63
C GLN A 160 -21.19 11.11 -3.53
N ASP A 161 -21.14 10.45 -4.67
CA ASP A 161 -22.28 10.32 -5.59
C ASP A 161 -23.42 9.52 -4.96
N CYS A 162 -23.12 8.45 -4.23
CA CYS A 162 -24.11 7.67 -3.50
C CYS A 162 -24.76 8.51 -2.38
N ILE A 163 -23.99 9.34 -1.67
CA ILE A 163 -24.53 10.26 -0.66
C ILE A 163 -25.46 11.29 -1.32
N ALA A 164 -25.07 11.87 -2.46
CA ALA A 164 -25.92 12.80 -3.20
C ALA A 164 -27.23 12.13 -3.66
N THR A 165 -27.14 10.89 -4.16
CA THR A 165 -28.31 10.07 -4.52
C THR A 165 -29.23 9.86 -3.32
N LEU A 166 -28.69 9.48 -2.16
CA LEU A 166 -29.47 9.19 -0.95
C LEU A 166 -30.10 10.44 -0.31
N LYS A 167 -29.55 11.63 -0.57
CA LYS A 167 -30.19 12.90 -0.20
C LYS A 167 -31.45 13.16 -1.01
N ILE A 168 -31.47 12.73 -2.26
CA ILE A 168 -32.63 12.85 -3.15
C ILE A 168 -33.65 11.74 -2.86
N ASN A 169 -33.19 10.49 -2.89
CA ASN A 169 -33.99 9.30 -2.62
C ASN A 169 -33.30 8.41 -1.57
N PRO A 170 -33.73 8.51 -0.29
CA PRO A 170 -33.19 7.69 0.79
C PRO A 170 -33.44 6.18 0.64
N ALA A 171 -34.38 5.76 -0.22
CA ALA A 171 -34.73 4.37 -0.44
C ALA A 171 -33.96 3.71 -1.60
N ASN A 172 -32.98 4.40 -2.21
CA ASN A 172 -32.24 3.87 -3.36
C ASN A 172 -31.25 2.75 -2.96
N ILE A 173 -31.65 1.50 -3.21
CA ILE A 173 -30.86 0.29 -2.91
C ILE A 173 -29.55 0.23 -3.71
N LYS A 174 -29.54 0.73 -4.96
CA LYS A 174 -28.34 0.70 -5.82
C LYS A 174 -27.24 1.60 -5.23
N ALA A 175 -27.60 2.74 -4.65
CA ALA A 175 -26.66 3.63 -3.98
C ALA A 175 -26.02 2.95 -2.75
N PHE A 176 -26.81 2.27 -1.91
CA PHE A 176 -26.27 1.50 -0.79
C PHE A 176 -25.32 0.39 -1.23
N TYR A 177 -25.68 -0.38 -2.26
CA TYR A 177 -24.83 -1.43 -2.80
C TYR A 177 -23.50 -0.90 -3.35
N ARG A 178 -23.54 0.17 -4.14
CA ARG A 178 -22.34 0.81 -4.72
C ARG A 178 -21.45 1.42 -3.63
N SER A 179 -22.05 2.10 -2.64
CA SER A 179 -21.33 2.63 -1.48
C SER A 179 -20.67 1.54 -0.64
N GLY A 180 -21.37 0.43 -0.36
CA GLY A 180 -20.81 -0.70 0.37
C GLY A 180 -19.65 -1.36 -0.38
N THR A 181 -19.77 -1.49 -1.70
CA THR A 181 -18.71 -2.06 -2.55
C THR A 181 -17.47 -1.16 -2.57
N ALA A 182 -17.66 0.15 -2.71
CA ALA A 182 -16.58 1.13 -2.63
C ALA A 182 -15.93 1.17 -1.23
N GLY A 183 -16.74 1.05 -0.16
CA GLY A 183 -16.25 1.01 1.22
C GLY A 183 -15.40 -0.23 1.50
N LEU A 184 -15.83 -1.41 1.02
CA LEU A 184 -15.06 -2.65 1.12
C LEU A 184 -13.70 -2.53 0.38
N ALA A 185 -13.69 -1.92 -0.81
CA ALA A 185 -12.46 -1.71 -1.57
C ALA A 185 -11.47 -0.73 -0.91
N LEU A 186 -11.97 0.19 -0.07
CA LEU A 186 -11.17 1.11 0.73
C LEU A 186 -10.79 0.56 2.12
N ASP A 187 -11.10 -0.72 2.41
CA ASP A 187 -11.00 -1.34 3.74
C ASP A 187 -11.74 -0.54 4.85
N LYS A 188 -12.73 0.27 4.48
CA LYS A 188 -13.63 0.98 5.40
C LYS A 188 -14.80 0.09 5.80
N LEU A 189 -14.49 -0.97 6.54
CA LEU A 189 -15.42 -2.07 6.81
C LEU A 189 -16.63 -1.64 7.64
N LYS A 190 -16.47 -0.68 8.56
CA LYS A 190 -17.57 -0.19 9.42
C LYS A 190 -18.62 0.54 8.58
N GLU A 191 -18.18 1.44 7.72
CA GLU A 191 -19.04 2.20 6.82
C GLU A 191 -19.66 1.30 5.74
N ALA A 192 -18.89 0.34 5.23
CA ALA A 192 -19.38 -0.63 4.26
C ALA A 192 -20.48 -1.53 4.86
N ALA A 193 -20.26 -2.06 6.06
CA ALA A 193 -21.26 -2.86 6.78
C ALA A 193 -22.53 -2.05 7.04
N TRP A 194 -22.38 -0.80 7.51
CA TRP A 194 -23.51 0.09 7.76
C TRP A 194 -24.34 0.34 6.49
N ALA A 195 -23.69 0.58 5.35
CA ALA A 195 -24.39 0.76 4.08
C ALA A 195 -25.16 -0.50 3.65
N CYS A 196 -24.56 -1.69 3.83
CA CYS A 196 -25.22 -2.95 3.54
C CYS A 196 -26.42 -3.21 4.47
N ASP A 197 -26.28 -2.93 5.77
CA ASP A 197 -27.35 -3.12 6.75
C ASP A 197 -28.55 -2.21 6.45
N ARG A 198 -28.28 -0.95 6.08
CA ARG A 198 -29.33 -0.02 5.65
C ARG A 198 -30.01 -0.47 4.35
N GLY A 199 -29.23 -0.92 3.36
CA GLY A 199 -29.79 -1.46 2.12
C GLY A 199 -30.66 -2.70 2.35
N LEU A 200 -30.23 -3.62 3.23
CA LEU A 200 -30.99 -4.83 3.59
C LEU A 200 -32.22 -4.54 4.45
N ALA A 201 -32.23 -3.43 5.20
CA ALA A 201 -33.42 -2.99 5.92
C ALA A 201 -34.53 -2.51 4.96
N LEU A 202 -34.16 -2.01 3.77
CA LEU A 202 -35.10 -1.59 2.72
C LEU A 202 -35.53 -2.78 1.85
N ASP A 203 -34.58 -3.62 1.45
CA ASP A 203 -34.84 -4.86 0.69
C ASP A 203 -34.06 -6.03 1.29
N ALA A 204 -34.73 -6.74 2.19
CA ALA A 204 -34.19 -7.90 2.88
C ALA A 204 -33.97 -9.11 1.94
N SER A 205 -34.54 -9.11 0.74
CA SER A 205 -34.40 -10.21 -0.23
C SER A 205 -33.19 -10.02 -1.16
N ASN A 206 -32.59 -8.82 -1.17
CA ASN A 206 -31.52 -8.46 -2.10
C ASN A 206 -30.29 -9.37 -2.04
N ALA A 207 -30.13 -10.25 -3.03
CA ALA A 207 -29.01 -11.19 -3.10
C ALA A 207 -27.63 -10.50 -3.22
N PRO A 208 -27.45 -9.46 -4.06
CA PRO A 208 -26.18 -8.74 -4.14
C PRO A 208 -25.70 -8.15 -2.81
N LEU A 209 -26.60 -7.52 -2.03
CA LEU A 209 -26.26 -6.96 -0.72
C LEU A 209 -25.92 -8.02 0.31
N LYS A 210 -26.63 -9.16 0.32
CA LYS A 210 -26.28 -10.31 1.18
C LYS A 210 -24.88 -10.83 0.88
N ALA A 211 -24.56 -11.03 -0.40
CA ALA A 211 -23.24 -11.48 -0.82
C ALA A 211 -22.13 -10.49 -0.44
N LEU A 212 -22.39 -9.19 -0.56
CA LEU A 212 -21.47 -8.15 -0.15
C LEU A 212 -21.25 -8.13 1.37
N LYS A 213 -22.33 -8.27 2.16
CA LYS A 213 -22.25 -8.36 3.62
C LYS A 213 -21.40 -9.54 4.07
N THR A 214 -21.60 -10.73 3.49
CA THR A 214 -20.76 -11.91 3.77
C THR A 214 -19.28 -11.64 3.49
N LYS A 215 -18.94 -10.92 2.41
CA LYS A 215 -17.55 -10.54 2.10
C LYS A 215 -16.97 -9.57 3.13
N ILE A 216 -17.76 -8.58 3.56
CA ILE A 216 -17.35 -7.61 4.59
C ILE A 216 -17.12 -8.32 5.93
N ASP A 217 -18.04 -9.21 6.33
CA ASP A 217 -17.93 -9.96 7.58
C ASP A 217 -16.72 -10.89 7.58
N ALA A 218 -16.46 -11.59 6.46
CA ALA A 218 -15.26 -12.42 6.32
C ALA A 218 -13.97 -11.59 6.41
N ARG A 219 -13.92 -10.42 5.77
CA ARG A 219 -12.77 -9.51 5.84
C ARG A 219 -12.56 -9.00 7.26
N LYS A 220 -13.63 -8.67 7.98
CA LYS A 220 -13.59 -8.24 9.38
C LYS A 220 -13.06 -9.35 10.30
N GLN A 221 -13.61 -10.55 10.19
CA GLN A 221 -13.17 -11.72 10.97
C GLN A 221 -11.69 -12.03 10.72
N TYR A 222 -11.22 -11.89 9.48
CA TYR A 222 -9.81 -12.07 9.15
C TYR A 222 -8.93 -11.06 9.89
N ILE A 223 -9.26 -9.77 9.84
CA ILE A 223 -8.50 -8.72 10.55
C ILE A 223 -8.50 -8.97 12.06
N ASP A 224 -9.66 -9.25 12.65
CA ASP A 224 -9.79 -9.56 14.08
C ASP A 224 -8.93 -10.78 14.48
N SER A 225 -8.84 -11.80 13.61
CA SER A 225 -8.01 -12.99 13.84
C SER A 225 -6.51 -12.69 13.81
N VAL A 226 -6.08 -11.80 12.91
CA VAL A 226 -4.68 -11.38 12.78
C VAL A 226 -4.28 -10.50 13.96
N GLU A 227 -5.14 -9.57 14.38
CA GLU A 227 -4.90 -8.73 15.56
C GLU A 227 -4.83 -9.56 16.83
N LYS A 228 -5.74 -10.53 17.00
CA LYS A 228 -5.70 -11.46 18.14
C LYS A 228 -4.40 -12.27 18.16
N ALA A 229 -4.01 -12.87 17.04
CA ALA A 229 -2.78 -13.65 16.95
C ALA A 229 -1.53 -12.79 17.19
N ARG A 230 -1.52 -11.54 16.73
CA ARG A 230 -0.45 -10.58 17.00
C ARG A 230 -0.36 -10.28 18.50
N ARG A 231 -1.48 -9.99 19.14
CA ARG A 231 -1.54 -9.69 20.57
C ARG A 231 -1.07 -10.88 21.42
N GLU A 232 -1.52 -12.10 21.12
CA GLU A 232 -1.09 -13.30 21.82
C GLU A 232 0.43 -13.54 21.70
N ARG A 233 1.03 -13.28 20.52
CA ARG A 233 2.48 -13.36 20.32
C ARG A 233 3.23 -12.30 21.12
N GLU A 234 2.74 -11.06 21.11
CA GLU A 234 3.34 -9.95 21.86
C GLU A 234 3.26 -10.21 23.38
N GLU A 235 2.12 -10.71 23.88
CA GLU A 235 1.95 -11.10 25.29
C GLU A 235 2.87 -12.27 25.68
N LYS A 236 2.98 -13.30 24.83
CA LYS A 236 3.91 -14.41 25.05
C LYS A 236 5.37 -13.94 25.10
N ALA A 237 5.79 -13.14 24.11
CA ALA A 237 7.15 -12.62 24.06
C ALA A 237 7.46 -11.67 25.24
N ALA A 238 6.48 -10.88 25.68
CA ALA A 238 6.60 -10.03 26.87
C ALA A 238 6.75 -10.87 28.15
N SER A 239 5.95 -11.93 28.29
CA SER A 239 6.05 -12.87 29.40
C SER A 239 7.41 -13.56 29.43
N GLU A 240 7.87 -14.11 28.30
CA GLU A 240 9.19 -14.77 28.19
C GLU A 240 10.33 -13.80 28.52
N ARG A 241 10.26 -12.55 28.03
CA ARG A 241 11.26 -11.51 28.36
C ARG A 241 11.25 -11.14 29.84
N ALA A 242 10.06 -11.05 30.46
CA ALA A 242 9.93 -10.77 31.88
C ALA A 242 10.49 -11.91 32.74
N THR A 243 10.18 -13.17 32.40
CA THR A 243 10.74 -14.38 33.02
C THR A 243 12.26 -14.42 32.89
N MET A 244 12.80 -14.15 31.70
CA MET A 244 14.25 -14.10 31.47
C MET A 244 14.92 -13.04 32.34
N LYS A 245 14.36 -11.83 32.41
CA LYS A 245 14.90 -10.75 33.24
C LYS A 245 14.87 -11.12 34.74
N LEU A 246 13.82 -11.80 35.19
CA LEU A 246 13.72 -12.30 36.56
C LEU A 246 14.77 -13.38 36.85
N ALA A 247 14.96 -14.32 35.91
CA ALA A 247 15.93 -15.41 36.00
C ALA A 247 17.38 -14.90 36.09
N LEU A 248 17.73 -13.87 35.31
CA LEU A 248 19.06 -13.24 35.36
C LEU A 248 19.27 -12.49 36.68
N ARG A 249 18.24 -11.77 37.15
CA ARG A 249 18.29 -11.01 38.40
C ARG A 249 18.39 -11.90 39.64
N SER A 250 17.64 -13.01 39.69
CA SER A 250 17.69 -13.95 40.82
C SER A 250 19.05 -14.64 40.94
N ARG A 251 19.75 -14.80 39.82
CA ARG A 251 21.11 -15.36 39.74
C ARG A 251 22.22 -14.33 39.92
N ASN A 252 21.89 -13.05 40.14
CA ASN A 252 22.85 -11.96 40.26
C ASN A 252 23.78 -11.83 39.04
N ILE A 253 23.26 -12.11 37.85
CA ILE A 253 24.01 -12.03 36.59
C ILE A 253 23.85 -10.61 36.03
N LEU A 254 24.99 -9.96 35.77
CA LEU A 254 25.03 -8.64 35.13
C LEU A 254 25.00 -8.80 33.61
N THR A 255 24.23 -7.95 32.93
CA THR A 255 24.17 -7.91 31.46
C THR A 255 24.47 -6.51 30.95
N ARG A 256 25.24 -6.42 29.87
CA ARG A 256 25.53 -5.19 29.13
C ARG A 256 25.19 -5.38 27.66
N SER A 257 24.61 -4.36 27.05
CA SER A 257 24.40 -4.31 25.60
C SER A 257 25.26 -3.22 24.98
N THR A 258 25.87 -3.50 23.84
CA THR A 258 26.65 -2.54 23.04
C THR A 258 25.82 -2.04 21.86
N GLU A 259 26.28 -0.97 21.20
CA GLU A 259 25.60 -0.39 20.02
C GLU A 259 25.61 -1.32 18.81
N LYS A 260 26.57 -2.24 18.74
CA LYS A 260 26.74 -3.20 17.65
C LYS A 260 26.91 -4.61 18.22
N PRO A 261 25.81 -5.27 18.62
CA PRO A 261 25.88 -6.64 19.09
C PRO A 261 26.34 -7.55 17.93
N PRO A 262 27.15 -8.59 18.21
CA PRO A 262 27.49 -9.60 17.22
C PRO A 262 26.23 -10.36 16.80
N ASP A 263 26.15 -10.74 15.52
CA ASP A 263 25.11 -11.63 15.04
C ASP A 263 25.43 -13.06 15.50
N LEU A 264 24.67 -13.53 16.48
CA LEU A 264 24.85 -14.85 17.10
C LEU A 264 23.85 -15.89 16.56
N GLU A 265 23.11 -15.57 15.49
CA GLU A 265 22.09 -16.44 14.89
C GLU A 265 21.14 -17.09 15.93
N ASP A 266 21.27 -18.40 16.15
CA ASP A 266 20.47 -19.21 17.05
C ASP A 266 21.03 -19.28 18.48
N ALA A 267 22.27 -18.82 18.69
CA ALA A 267 23.01 -18.89 19.93
C ALA A 267 22.72 -17.67 20.81
N THR A 268 21.53 -17.68 21.42
CA THR A 268 21.10 -16.68 22.40
C THR A 268 21.02 -17.29 23.79
N VAL A 269 21.07 -16.44 24.82
CA VAL A 269 20.74 -16.86 26.19
C VAL A 269 19.32 -17.40 26.22
N LYS A 270 19.16 -18.65 26.66
CA LYS A 270 17.86 -19.34 26.71
C LYS A 270 17.68 -20.02 28.05
N LEU A 271 16.44 -20.06 28.50
CA LEU A 271 16.01 -20.91 29.59
C LEU A 271 15.53 -22.24 28.99
N GLU A 272 15.84 -23.35 29.64
CA GLU A 272 15.32 -24.67 29.27
C GLU A 272 13.78 -24.68 29.22
N ASN A 273 13.16 -23.97 30.17
CA ASN A 273 11.72 -23.66 30.13
C ASN A 273 11.52 -22.14 30.13
N SER A 274 11.01 -21.59 29.02
CA SER A 274 10.89 -20.14 28.79
C SER A 274 9.95 -19.42 29.77
N LEU A 275 9.09 -20.15 30.48
CA LEU A 275 8.13 -19.62 31.45
C LEU A 275 8.52 -19.85 32.91
N ASP A 276 9.58 -20.64 33.17
CA ASP A 276 10.05 -20.92 34.53
C ASP A 276 11.38 -20.22 34.81
N PRO A 277 11.40 -19.19 35.68
CA PRO A 277 12.63 -18.48 36.04
C PRO A 277 13.69 -19.35 36.75
N SER A 278 13.28 -20.48 37.35
CA SER A 278 14.17 -21.38 38.08
C SER A 278 14.80 -22.47 37.20
N SER A 279 14.31 -22.61 35.96
CA SER A 279 14.83 -23.58 34.99
C SER A 279 16.28 -23.28 34.60
N THR A 280 16.96 -24.29 34.07
CA THR A 280 18.39 -24.21 33.74
C THR A 280 18.64 -23.12 32.69
N LEU A 281 19.58 -22.23 32.97
CA LEU A 281 20.03 -21.20 32.05
C LEU A 281 21.14 -21.73 31.15
N THR A 282 21.00 -21.52 29.84
CA THR A 282 22.01 -21.84 28.83
C THR A 282 22.50 -20.54 28.19
N VAL A 283 23.81 -20.37 28.15
CA VAL A 283 24.48 -19.15 27.68
C VAL A 283 25.49 -19.52 26.60
N PRO A 284 25.57 -18.80 25.47
CA PRO A 284 26.63 -19.00 24.49
C PRO A 284 27.97 -18.48 25.03
N VAL A 285 29.05 -19.22 24.78
CA VAL A 285 30.40 -18.89 25.22
C VAL A 285 31.38 -18.87 24.07
N ILE A 286 32.20 -17.81 23.99
CA ILE A 286 33.43 -17.83 23.20
C ILE A 286 34.62 -18.11 24.12
N LEU A 287 35.38 -19.15 23.80
CA LEU A 287 36.71 -19.37 24.36
C LEU A 287 37.72 -18.64 23.47
N LEU A 288 38.48 -17.71 24.04
CA LEU A 288 39.53 -16.98 23.34
C LEU A 288 40.90 -17.55 23.72
N TYR A 289 41.76 -17.74 22.72
CA TYR A 289 43.15 -18.11 22.89
C TYR A 289 44.04 -16.93 22.46
N PRO A 290 44.19 -15.90 23.33
CA PRO A 290 44.76 -14.61 22.94
C PRO A 290 46.22 -14.68 22.47
N MET A 291 46.99 -15.69 22.89
CA MET A 291 48.39 -15.89 22.46
C MET A 291 48.51 -16.29 20.99
N HIS A 292 47.49 -16.98 20.46
CA HIS A 292 47.49 -17.53 19.11
C HIS A 292 46.44 -16.87 18.21
N SER A 293 45.68 -15.90 18.74
CA SER A 293 44.57 -15.22 18.05
C SER A 293 43.53 -16.19 17.50
N GLN A 294 43.27 -17.26 18.24
CA GLN A 294 42.26 -18.28 17.91
C GLN A 294 41.06 -18.17 18.85
N SER A 295 39.93 -18.74 18.43
CA SER A 295 38.72 -18.79 19.26
C SER A 295 37.86 -20.01 18.95
N ASP A 296 37.24 -20.58 19.98
CA ASP A 296 36.19 -21.59 19.84
C ASP A 296 34.84 -21.02 20.31
N PHE A 297 33.75 -21.48 19.69
CA PHE A 297 32.40 -21.05 20.04
C PHE A 297 31.55 -22.22 20.52
N ILE A 298 31.04 -22.10 21.75
CA ILE A 298 30.10 -23.03 22.37
C ILE A 298 28.72 -22.38 22.31
N LYS A 299 27.85 -22.88 21.43
CA LYS A 299 26.50 -22.32 21.23
C LYS A 299 25.63 -22.34 22.49
N ALA A 300 25.79 -23.37 23.31
CA ALA A 300 24.94 -23.65 24.45
C ALA A 300 25.78 -24.21 25.60
N PHE A 301 26.15 -23.35 26.55
CA PHE A 301 26.81 -23.77 27.79
C PHE A 301 25.83 -23.66 28.96
N SER A 302 25.52 -24.79 29.59
CA SER A 302 24.59 -24.85 30.71
C SER A 302 25.21 -24.26 31.97
N GLU A 303 24.43 -23.56 32.78
CA GLU A 303 24.91 -22.97 34.04
C GLU A 303 25.42 -24.03 35.05
N LYS A 304 25.03 -25.29 34.88
CA LYS A 304 25.40 -26.42 35.76
C LYS A 304 26.70 -27.11 35.32
N GLU A 305 27.07 -26.98 34.05
CA GLU A 305 28.27 -27.57 33.47
C GLU A 305 29.52 -26.81 33.94
N LYS A 306 30.66 -27.49 33.90
CA LYS A 306 31.96 -26.96 34.31
C LYS A 306 32.84 -26.69 33.10
N LEU A 307 33.82 -25.80 33.27
CA LEU A 307 34.71 -25.44 32.17
C LEU A 307 35.64 -26.60 31.77
N ASP A 308 36.09 -27.42 32.73
CA ASP A 308 36.92 -28.60 32.44
C ASP A 308 36.21 -29.63 31.56
N GLU A 309 34.91 -29.87 31.77
CA GLU A 309 34.07 -30.75 30.95
C GLU A 309 34.07 -30.31 29.47
N HIS A 310 34.14 -29.00 29.19
CA HIS A 310 34.25 -28.50 27.82
C HIS A 310 35.67 -28.51 27.27
N LEU A 311 36.67 -28.18 28.09
CA LEU A 311 38.07 -28.22 27.65
C LEU A 311 38.55 -29.65 27.35
N ASP A 312 37.97 -30.66 28.00
CA ASP A 312 38.32 -32.07 27.81
C ASP A 312 38.07 -32.57 26.38
N TYR A 313 36.93 -32.19 25.77
CA TYR A 313 36.63 -32.59 24.39
C TYR A 313 37.18 -31.60 23.34
N ILE A 314 37.51 -30.37 23.74
CA ILE A 314 38.10 -29.36 22.82
C ILE A 314 39.59 -29.61 22.62
N PHE A 315 40.29 -30.06 23.66
CA PHE A 315 41.71 -30.38 23.56
C PHE A 315 41.92 -31.82 23.03
N PRO A 316 42.94 -32.06 22.19
CA PRO A 316 43.99 -31.13 21.77
C PRO A 316 43.57 -30.18 20.64
N LEU A 317 44.10 -28.97 20.67
CA LEU A 317 43.84 -27.96 19.63
C LEU A 317 44.67 -28.25 18.38
N PRO A 318 44.10 -28.15 17.16
CA PRO A 318 44.78 -28.53 15.93
C PRO A 318 45.95 -27.60 15.57
N TRP A 319 45.95 -26.37 16.07
CA TRP A 319 46.99 -25.35 15.83
C TRP A 319 48.05 -25.30 16.94
N ASP A 320 47.87 -26.06 18.03
CA ASP A 320 48.80 -26.10 19.17
C ASP A 320 49.92 -27.12 18.93
N GLU A 321 50.87 -26.76 18.07
CA GLU A 321 52.03 -27.60 17.72
C GLU A 321 52.93 -27.90 18.93
N GLN A 322 52.97 -27.01 19.93
CA GLN A 322 53.78 -27.17 21.14
C GLN A 322 53.06 -27.93 22.26
N HIS A 323 51.79 -28.30 22.06
CA HIS A 323 50.95 -28.97 23.06
C HIS A 323 50.92 -28.23 24.41
N GLU A 324 50.92 -26.89 24.38
CA GLU A 324 50.91 -26.05 25.57
C GLU A 324 49.53 -26.02 26.24
N TYR A 325 48.46 -26.23 25.46
CA TYR A 325 47.06 -26.20 25.92
C TYR A 325 46.60 -27.57 26.37
N THR A 326 46.94 -27.92 27.61
CA THR A 326 46.43 -29.11 28.30
C THR A 326 45.55 -28.71 29.48
N ILE A 327 44.61 -29.60 29.89
CA ILE A 327 43.67 -29.33 30.98
C ILE A 327 44.40 -28.89 32.25
N ASP A 328 45.59 -29.43 32.54
CA ASP A 328 46.36 -29.05 33.71
C ASP A 328 47.18 -27.78 33.52
N ASN A 329 47.68 -27.52 32.30
CA ASN A 329 48.61 -26.42 32.03
C ASN A 329 47.94 -25.08 31.62
N VAL A 330 46.62 -25.04 31.45
CA VAL A 330 45.93 -23.77 31.13
C VAL A 330 45.40 -23.05 32.37
N GLU A 331 45.13 -21.76 32.24
CA GLU A 331 44.35 -20.95 33.17
C GLU A 331 43.29 -20.18 32.39
N SER A 332 42.13 -19.99 33.02
CA SER A 332 40.97 -19.37 32.39
C SER A 332 40.62 -18.08 33.11
N TYR A 333 40.36 -17.03 32.35
CA TYR A 333 40.09 -15.69 32.84
C TYR A 333 38.86 -15.08 32.17
N MET A 334 38.08 -14.32 32.92
CA MET A 334 36.95 -13.55 32.41
C MET A 334 37.13 -12.07 32.71
N GLU A 335 36.61 -11.22 31.83
CA GLU A 335 36.54 -9.79 32.09
C GLU A 335 35.41 -9.49 33.10
N THR A 336 35.66 -8.54 33.99
CA THR A 336 34.70 -8.04 34.98
C THR A 336 34.08 -6.73 34.52
N ALA A 337 32.90 -6.38 35.04
CA ALA A 337 32.23 -5.11 34.69
C ALA A 337 33.07 -3.85 35.01
N ALA A 338 34.03 -3.95 35.94
CA ALA A 338 34.98 -2.89 36.27
C ALA A 338 36.19 -2.81 35.31
N GLY A 339 36.24 -3.63 34.26
CA GLY A 339 37.36 -3.69 33.30
C GLY A 339 38.58 -4.49 33.80
N GLY A 340 38.47 -5.17 34.94
CA GLY A 340 39.50 -6.08 35.46
C GLY A 340 39.32 -7.53 34.98
N LEU A 341 40.21 -8.43 35.41
CA LEU A 341 40.12 -9.87 35.13
C LEU A 341 39.81 -10.66 36.40
N ILE A 342 38.96 -11.68 36.29
CA ILE A 342 38.72 -12.68 37.32
C ILE A 342 39.18 -14.06 36.83
N LYS A 343 39.91 -14.79 37.68
CA LYS A 343 40.31 -16.17 37.40
C LYS A 343 39.10 -17.10 37.54
N VAL A 344 38.82 -17.87 36.50
CA VAL A 344 37.76 -18.88 36.47
C VAL A 344 38.35 -20.23 36.88
N GLY A 345 37.81 -20.81 37.96
CA GLY A 345 38.19 -22.16 38.37
C GLY A 345 37.65 -23.19 37.38
N LYS A 346 38.52 -24.06 36.84
CA LYS A 346 38.15 -25.08 35.84
C LYS A 346 37.02 -26.00 36.32
N LYS A 347 37.04 -26.35 37.62
CA LYS A 347 36.06 -27.21 38.30
C LYS A 347 34.82 -26.46 38.82
N MET A 348 34.72 -25.15 38.61
CA MET A 348 33.56 -24.36 39.02
C MET A 348 32.52 -24.37 37.91
N SER A 349 31.23 -24.45 38.29
CA SER A 349 30.15 -24.33 37.32
C SER A 349 30.01 -22.90 36.83
N LEU A 350 29.61 -22.72 35.57
CA LEU A 350 29.43 -21.41 34.97
C LEU A 350 28.49 -20.52 35.79
N GLY A 351 27.38 -21.08 36.29
CA GLY A 351 26.40 -20.36 37.10
C GLY A 351 26.99 -19.76 38.38
N LYS A 352 27.95 -20.44 39.04
CA LYS A 352 28.63 -19.88 40.23
C LYS A 352 29.59 -18.75 39.88
N VAL A 353 30.25 -18.84 38.72
CA VAL A 353 31.17 -17.83 38.24
C VAL A 353 30.41 -16.57 37.85
N LEU A 354 29.35 -16.71 37.06
CA LEU A 354 28.47 -15.61 36.66
C LEU A 354 27.71 -15.01 37.86
N GLY A 355 27.21 -15.86 38.76
CA GLY A 355 26.48 -15.41 39.95
C GLY A 355 27.33 -14.71 41.01
N SER A 356 28.66 -14.69 40.85
CA SER A 356 29.54 -13.86 41.69
C SER A 356 29.29 -12.36 41.54
N GLY A 357 28.53 -11.93 40.52
CA GLY A 357 28.18 -10.54 40.26
C GLY A 357 29.36 -9.67 39.81
N LYS A 358 30.48 -10.30 39.43
CA LYS A 358 31.70 -9.63 38.93
C LYS A 358 31.80 -9.66 37.41
N PRO A 359 31.76 -10.85 36.75
CA PRO A 359 31.70 -10.92 35.30
C PRO A 359 30.33 -10.48 34.79
N GLU A 360 30.30 -9.92 33.59
CA GLU A 360 29.09 -9.51 32.89
C GLU A 360 28.93 -10.31 31.59
N ILE A 361 27.68 -10.55 31.20
CA ILE A 361 27.34 -11.06 29.87
C ILE A 361 27.20 -9.86 28.94
N VAL A 362 28.02 -9.81 27.90
CA VAL A 362 28.03 -8.70 26.93
C VAL A 362 27.29 -9.17 25.67
N ASP A 363 26.22 -8.48 25.30
CA ASP A 363 25.40 -8.79 24.12
C ASP A 363 24.85 -10.22 24.09
N GLY A 364 24.58 -10.79 25.26
CA GLY A 364 24.10 -12.18 25.38
C GLY A 364 25.20 -13.22 25.25
N LEU A 365 26.46 -12.81 25.20
CA LEU A 365 27.63 -13.67 25.06
C LEU A 365 28.55 -13.60 26.29
N VAL A 366 29.10 -14.75 26.65
CA VAL A 366 30.16 -14.84 27.65
C VAL A 366 31.50 -15.12 26.96
N THR A 367 32.54 -14.40 27.37
CA THR A 367 33.88 -14.56 26.82
C THR A 367 34.84 -15.04 27.89
N ILE A 368 35.52 -16.15 27.64
CA ILE A 368 36.52 -16.74 28.53
C ILE A 368 37.85 -16.79 27.80
N SER A 369 38.87 -16.12 28.34
CA SER A 369 40.25 -16.18 27.82
C SER A 369 40.99 -17.36 28.43
N VAL A 370 41.49 -18.28 27.62
CA VAL A 370 42.26 -19.46 28.03
C VAL A 370 43.73 -19.25 27.67
N VAL A 371 44.61 -19.30 28.67
CA VAL A 371 46.04 -18.95 28.54
C VAL A 371 46.90 -20.02 29.22
N PRO A 372 48.03 -20.45 28.63
CA PRO A 372 48.98 -21.35 29.31
C PRO A 372 49.53 -20.71 30.60
N LYS A 373 49.71 -21.50 31.65
CA LYS A 373 50.16 -21.06 32.98
C LYS A 373 51.45 -20.25 32.92
N ASP A 374 52.42 -20.71 32.13
CA ASP A 374 53.74 -20.09 32.02
C ASP A 374 53.68 -18.70 31.38
N LYS A 375 52.64 -18.42 30.57
CA LYS A 375 52.46 -17.16 29.84
C LYS A 375 51.37 -16.27 30.47
N ALA A 376 50.65 -16.76 31.47
CA ALA A 376 49.51 -16.06 32.09
C ALA A 376 49.90 -14.71 32.72
N ALA A 377 51.02 -14.67 33.45
CA ALA A 377 51.48 -13.45 34.13
C ALA A 377 51.77 -12.32 33.12
N GLY A 378 52.50 -12.62 32.04
CA GLY A 378 52.83 -11.66 30.99
C GLY A 378 51.59 -11.16 30.25
N TRP A 379 50.66 -12.06 29.94
CA TRP A 379 49.40 -11.68 29.30
C TRP A 379 48.53 -10.76 30.17
N ILE A 380 48.43 -11.02 31.48
CA ILE A 380 47.65 -10.16 32.40
C ILE A 380 48.20 -8.74 32.43
N GLU A 381 49.53 -8.57 32.43
CA GLU A 381 50.14 -7.25 32.37
C GLU A 381 49.84 -6.52 31.05
N GLU A 382 49.92 -7.25 29.93
CA GLU A 382 49.60 -6.70 28.62
C GLU A 382 48.13 -6.29 28.51
N PHE A 383 47.22 -7.12 29.03
CA PHE A 383 45.80 -6.83 29.09
C PHE A 383 45.51 -5.53 29.86
N LYS A 384 46.12 -5.37 31.05
CA LYS A 384 46.00 -4.15 31.86
C LYS A 384 46.52 -2.92 31.12
N LYS A 385 47.66 -3.04 30.42
CA LYS A 385 48.22 -1.95 29.59
C LYS A 385 47.31 -1.56 28.43
N ARG A 386 46.65 -2.54 27.79
CA ARG A 386 45.70 -2.30 26.68
C ARG A 386 44.45 -1.58 27.18
N LYS A 387 43.82 -2.05 28.26
CA LYS A 387 42.60 -1.43 28.84
C LYS A 387 42.85 -0.06 29.46
N GLY A 388 44.00 0.16 30.10
CA GLY A 388 44.35 1.46 30.68
C GLY A 388 44.57 2.59 29.66
N LYS A 389 44.70 2.27 28.36
CA LYS A 389 44.75 3.25 27.27
C LYS A 389 43.37 3.59 26.68
N THR A 390 42.34 2.82 27.01
CA THR A 390 40.99 2.92 26.43
C THR A 390 39.96 3.48 27.40
N ALA A 391 40.36 3.84 28.63
CA ALA A 391 39.51 4.40 29.67
C ALA A 391 39.49 5.94 29.65
#